data_AF-A0A957ZWH1-F1
#
_entry.id   AF-A0A957ZWH1-F1
#
_cell.length_a   1.000
_cell.length_b   1.000
_cell.length_c   1.000
_cell.angle_alpha   90.00
_cell.angle_beta   90.00
_cell.angle_gamma   90.00
#
_symmetry.space_group_name_H-M   'P 1'
#
loop_
_entity.id
_entity.type
_entity.pdbx_description
1 polymer ?
#
loop_
_entity_poly.entity_id
_entity_poly.type
_entity_poly.pdbx_seq_one_letter_code
_entity_poly.pdbx_strand_id
1 'polypeptide(L)'
;EKPTPTVAEQRLIVSGLRAGHYLCFFGMHVLTPGVMALLAEQIEAAGADPTSRKSVLADALAALPRRERYLALEQRNARYDVGVKYGLLNAQLALALDGVDREEVLALLLELLAQRELARQDGD
;
A
#
# COMPACT_ATOMS: atom_id res chain seq x y z
N GLU A 1 8.69 7.56 -2.63
CA GLU A 1 7.82 7.50 -3.81
C GLU A 1 8.11 6.23 -4.60
N LYS A 2 7.16 5.71 -5.40
CA LYS A 2 7.39 4.49 -6.20
C LYS A 2 8.31 4.83 -7.39
N PRO A 3 9.43 4.12 -7.61
CA PRO A 3 10.34 4.40 -8.72
C PRO A 3 9.68 4.11 -10.08
N THR A 4 10.23 4.71 -11.13
CA THR A 4 9.82 4.37 -12.50
C THR A 4 10.11 2.90 -12.81
N PRO A 5 9.36 2.27 -13.73
CA PRO A 5 9.57 0.86 -14.08
C PRO A 5 11.02 0.53 -14.45
N THR A 6 11.67 1.39 -15.25
CA THR A 6 13.07 1.23 -15.65
C THR A 6 14.03 1.25 -14.46
N VAL A 7 13.81 2.17 -13.50
CA VAL A 7 14.64 2.24 -12.29
C VAL A 7 14.42 1.00 -11.41
N ALA A 8 13.18 0.52 -11.32
CA ALA A 8 12.86 -0.70 -10.59
C ALA A 8 13.60 -1.91 -11.18
N GLU A 9 13.55 -2.10 -12.51
CA GLU A 9 14.22 -3.22 -13.19
C GLU A 9 15.73 -3.22 -12.98
N GLN A 10 16.36 -2.04 -12.99
CA GLN A 10 17.81 -1.93 -12.88
C GLN A 10 18.32 -2.05 -11.43
N ARG A 11 17.53 -1.64 -10.44
CA ARG A 11 18.02 -1.42 -9.07
C ARG A 11 17.32 -2.26 -8.00
N LEU A 12 16.12 -2.77 -8.25
CA LEU A 12 15.34 -3.51 -7.25
C LEU A 12 15.37 -5.03 -7.52
N ILE A 13 16.58 -5.56 -7.73
CA ILE A 13 16.79 -6.99 -7.95
C ILE A 13 16.88 -7.69 -6.60
N VAL A 14 15.98 -8.65 -6.37
CA VAL A 14 15.95 -9.48 -5.17
C VAL A 14 16.05 -10.94 -5.58
N SER A 15 17.01 -11.67 -5.00
CA SER A 15 17.20 -13.09 -5.28
C SER A 15 15.92 -13.88 -4.96
N GLY A 16 15.49 -14.74 -5.88
CA GLY A 16 14.28 -15.56 -5.72
C GLY A 16 12.98 -14.92 -6.21
N LEU A 17 12.97 -13.64 -6.60
CA LEU A 17 11.83 -12.99 -7.22
C LEU A 17 11.86 -13.07 -8.75
N ARG A 18 10.70 -13.27 -9.36
CA ARG A 18 10.54 -13.26 -10.82
C ARG A 18 10.71 -11.83 -11.35
N ALA A 19 11.26 -11.70 -12.56
CA ALA A 19 11.31 -10.42 -13.26
C ALA A 19 9.94 -9.71 -13.28
N GLY A 20 9.95 -8.40 -13.07
CA GLY A 20 8.74 -7.57 -12.97
C GLY A 20 8.01 -7.65 -11.62
N HIS A 21 8.49 -8.44 -10.65
CA HIS A 21 7.94 -8.49 -9.29
C HIS A 21 8.89 -7.83 -8.31
N TYR A 22 8.36 -6.92 -7.48
CA TYR A 22 9.14 -6.13 -6.54
C TYR A 22 8.50 -6.17 -5.15
N LEU A 23 9.32 -6.23 -4.10
CA LEU A 23 8.85 -6.08 -2.74
C LEU A 23 8.60 -4.60 -2.45
N CYS A 24 7.44 -4.31 -1.87
CA CYS A 24 7.07 -2.98 -1.43
C CYS A 24 6.89 -2.99 0.09
N PHE A 25 7.40 -1.95 0.76
CA PHE A 25 7.04 -1.72 2.15
C PHE A 25 5.59 -1.26 2.21
N PHE A 26 4.82 -1.95 3.05
CA PHE A 26 3.48 -1.54 3.41
C PHE A 26 3.50 -0.81 4.76
N GLY A 27 2.53 0.08 4.98
CA GLY A 27 2.41 0.88 6.21
C GLY A 27 2.01 0.10 7.46
N MET A 28 2.39 -1.18 7.55
CA MET A 28 2.26 -2.00 8.75
C MET A 28 3.67 -2.28 9.27
N HIS A 29 3.95 -1.82 10.47
CA HIS A 29 5.26 -1.96 11.09
C HIS A 29 5.10 -2.44 12.53
N VAL A 30 5.96 -3.38 12.94
CA VAL A 30 6.16 -3.73 14.35
C VAL A 30 7.51 -3.16 14.72
N LEU A 31 7.50 -2.06 15.48
CA LEU A 31 8.69 -1.27 15.75
C LEU A 31 9.14 -1.47 17.19
N THR A 32 10.44 -1.68 17.37
CA THR A 32 11.06 -1.60 18.70
C THR A 32 11.14 -0.12 19.12
N PRO A 33 11.38 0.16 20.42
CA PRO A 33 11.65 1.51 20.88
C PRO A 33 12.86 2.18 20.21
N GLY A 34 13.77 1.41 19.59
CA GLY A 34 14.95 1.93 18.91
C GLY A 34 14.63 2.92 17.77
N VAL A 35 13.48 2.78 17.12
CA VAL A 35 13.01 3.75 16.13
C VAL A 35 12.79 5.14 16.73
N MET A 36 12.24 5.22 17.95
CA MET A 36 11.96 6.51 18.58
C MET A 36 13.24 7.26 18.91
N ALA A 37 14.31 6.55 19.30
CA ALA A 37 15.62 7.15 19.50
C ALA A 37 16.18 7.74 18.19
N LEU A 38 16.07 7.01 17.08
CA LEU A 38 16.50 7.49 15.75
C LEU A 38 15.68 8.70 15.29
N LEU A 39 14.38 8.73 15.55
CA LEU A 39 13.52 9.87 15.23
C LEU A 39 13.89 11.10 16.07
N ALA A 40 14.16 10.91 17.37
CA ALA A 40 14.61 11.99 18.25
C ALA A 40 15.93 12.60 17.75
N GLU A 41 16.93 11.77 17.45
CA GLU A 41 18.21 12.21 16.87
C GLU A 41 18.00 13.00 15.56
N GLN A 42 17.08 12.58 14.69
CA GLN A 42 16.77 13.29 13.44
C GLN A 42 16.11 14.65 13.68
N ILE A 43 15.19 14.74 14.65
CA ILE A 43 14.52 15.99 15.01
C ILE A 43 15.53 16.97 15.62
N GLU A 44 16.39 16.50 16.51
CA GLU A 44 17.46 17.31 17.10
C GLU A 44 18.44 17.82 16.03
N ALA A 45 18.84 16.95 15.09
CA ALA A 45 19.74 17.32 14.01
C ALA A 45 19.12 18.31 13.00
N ALA A 46 17.79 18.27 12.80
CA ALA A 46 17.08 19.22 11.95
C ALA A 46 16.98 20.63 12.57
N GLY A 47 17.05 20.73 13.91
CA GLY A 47 16.97 21.99 14.64
C GLY A 47 15.63 22.71 14.48
N ALA A 48 15.58 24.00 14.87
CA ALA A 48 14.40 24.85 14.72
C ALA A 48 14.25 25.48 13.32
N ASP A 49 15.05 25.05 12.35
CA ASP A 49 15.03 25.61 10.99
C ASP A 49 13.74 25.20 10.26
N PRO A 50 12.85 26.17 9.93
CA PRO A 50 11.60 25.89 9.23
C PRO A 50 11.79 25.32 7.81
N THR A 51 12.99 25.44 7.25
CA THR A 51 13.36 24.91 5.93
C THR A 51 14.01 23.54 6.00
N SER A 52 14.37 23.06 7.20
CA SER A 52 14.91 21.73 7.39
C SER A 52 13.89 20.66 6.97
N ARG A 53 14.39 19.61 6.31
CA ARG A 53 13.55 18.48 5.90
C ARG A 53 12.96 17.84 7.16
N LYS A 54 11.62 17.83 7.28
CA LYS A 54 10.91 17.15 8.38
C LYS A 54 11.43 15.72 8.52
N SER A 55 11.67 15.27 9.75
CA SER A 55 12.05 13.88 10.03
C SER A 55 11.05 12.91 9.39
N VAL A 56 11.52 12.02 8.52
CA VAL A 56 10.67 11.06 7.82
C VAL A 56 10.91 9.68 8.42
N LEU A 57 9.83 8.99 8.81
CA LEU A 57 9.89 7.63 9.34
C LEU A 57 10.74 6.70 8.44
N ALA A 58 10.65 6.87 7.12
CA ALA A 58 11.44 6.11 6.15
C ALA A 58 12.96 6.19 6.41
N ASP A 59 13.48 7.35 6.80
CA ASP A 59 14.90 7.55 7.07
C ASP A 59 15.32 6.85 8.38
N ALA A 60 14.47 6.91 9.41
CA ALA A 60 14.67 6.14 10.64
C ALA A 60 14.68 4.63 10.37
N LEU A 61 13.73 4.13 9.58
CA LEU A 61 13.67 2.71 9.19
C LEU A 61 14.87 2.29 8.33
N ALA A 62 15.41 3.18 7.49
CA ALA A 62 16.61 2.89 6.70
C ALA A 62 17.89 2.81 7.56
N ALA A 63 17.93 3.53 8.68
CA ALA A 63 19.05 3.48 9.62
C ALA A 63 18.98 2.30 10.60
N LEU A 64 17.79 1.79 10.90
CA LEU A 64 17.54 0.76 11.91
C LEU A 64 18.32 -0.56 11.71
N PRO A 65 18.49 -1.10 10.48
CA PRO A 65 19.26 -2.33 10.26
C PRO A 65 20.72 -2.26 10.69
N ARG A 66 21.27 -1.04 10.88
CA ARG A 66 22.63 -0.84 11.38
C ARG A 66 22.73 -0.93 12.90
N ARG A 67 21.61 -0.88 13.61
CA ARG A 67 21.55 -0.89 15.09
C ARG A 67 20.97 -2.18 15.64
N GLU A 68 20.01 -2.79 14.94
CA GLU A 68 19.32 -3.98 15.42
C GLU A 68 18.85 -4.89 14.28
N ARG A 69 18.41 -6.10 14.63
CA ARG A 69 17.89 -7.07 13.67
C ARG A 69 16.60 -6.54 13.03
N TYR A 70 16.68 -6.20 11.76
CA TYR A 70 15.55 -5.71 10.97
C TYR A 70 15.02 -6.80 10.04
N LEU A 71 13.73 -7.11 10.14
CA LEU A 71 13.08 -8.19 9.39
C LEU A 71 11.91 -7.67 8.57
N ALA A 72 11.58 -8.38 7.49
CA ALA A 72 10.39 -8.16 6.68
C ALA A 72 9.52 -9.42 6.69
N LEU A 73 8.19 -9.23 6.65
CA LEU A 73 7.22 -10.31 6.54
C LEU A 73 6.51 -10.20 5.18
N GLU A 74 6.61 -11.25 4.38
CA GLU A 74 5.80 -11.40 3.17
C GLU A 74 4.46 -12.06 3.54
N GLN A 75 3.35 -11.45 3.10
CA GLN A 75 2.02 -12.01 3.29
C GLN A 75 1.39 -12.32 1.92
N ARG A 76 0.71 -13.46 1.82
CA ARG A 76 -0.03 -13.89 0.62
C ARG A 76 -1.51 -13.52 0.71
N ASN A 77 -1.80 -12.27 1.04
CA ASN A 77 -3.16 -11.75 1.17
C ASN A 77 -3.45 -10.69 0.10
N ALA A 78 -4.73 -10.42 -0.13
CA ALA A 78 -5.16 -9.31 -0.96
C ALA A 78 -5.09 -8.01 -0.16
N ARG A 79 -4.54 -6.96 -0.76
CA ARG A 79 -4.50 -5.60 -0.21
C ARG A 79 -5.30 -4.68 -1.10
N TYR A 80 -6.20 -3.91 -0.49
CA TYR A 80 -6.96 -2.87 -1.16
C TYR A 80 -6.47 -1.50 -0.68
N ASP A 81 -6.00 -0.67 -1.60
CA ASP A 81 -5.63 0.71 -1.31
C ASP A 81 -6.90 1.56 -1.32
N VAL A 82 -7.33 2.02 -0.14
CA VAL A 82 -8.55 2.83 0.01
C VAL A 82 -8.31 4.32 -0.28
N GLY A 83 -7.05 4.75 -0.43
CA GLY A 83 -6.69 6.15 -0.67
C GLY A 83 -6.77 6.58 -2.13
N VAL A 84 -6.97 5.64 -3.06
CA VAL A 84 -7.09 5.93 -4.51
C VAL A 84 -8.56 6.05 -4.95
N LYS A 85 -8.76 6.60 -6.15
CA LYS A 85 -10.10 6.70 -6.76
C LYS A 85 -10.74 5.31 -6.84
N TYR A 86 -11.96 5.18 -6.30
CA TYR A 86 -12.72 3.93 -6.16
C TYR A 86 -12.06 2.86 -5.27
N GLY A 87 -10.99 3.19 -4.54
CA GLY A 87 -10.30 2.26 -3.64
C GLY A 87 -11.20 1.70 -2.55
N LEU A 88 -11.97 2.58 -1.89
CA LEU A 88 -12.94 2.18 -0.87
C LEU A 88 -14.05 1.29 -1.44
N LEU A 89 -14.62 1.67 -2.59
CA LEU A 89 -15.65 0.86 -3.26
C LEU A 89 -15.13 -0.55 -3.56
N ASN A 90 -13.92 -0.65 -4.12
CA ASN A 90 -13.31 -1.94 -4.44
C ASN A 90 -13.07 -2.79 -3.17
N ALA A 91 -12.60 -2.17 -2.07
CA ALA A 91 -12.43 -2.85 -0.79
C ALA A 91 -13.77 -3.36 -0.22
N GLN A 92 -14.83 -2.55 -0.32
CA GLN A 92 -16.17 -2.94 0.15
C GLN A 92 -16.74 -4.10 -0.67
N LEU A 93 -16.60 -4.06 -2.00
CA LEU A 93 -17.02 -5.16 -2.87
C LEU A 93 -16.25 -6.43 -2.55
N ALA A 94 -14.93 -6.35 -2.36
CA ALA A 94 -14.13 -7.51 -1.99
C ALA A 94 -14.58 -8.13 -0.67
N LEU A 95 -14.82 -7.31 0.36
CA LEU A 95 -15.32 -7.79 1.66
C LEU A 95 -16.71 -8.42 1.53
N ALA A 96 -17.61 -7.79 0.78
CA ALA A 96 -18.96 -8.30 0.58
C ALA A 96 -18.97 -9.64 -0.18
N LEU A 97 -18.11 -9.78 -1.18
CA LEU A 97 -17.99 -11.00 -1.98
C LEU A 97 -17.30 -12.16 -1.22
N ASP A 98 -16.53 -11.86 -0.18
CA ASP A 98 -15.96 -12.86 0.74
C ASP A 98 -16.88 -13.13 1.95
N GLY A 99 -17.95 -12.35 2.10
CA GLY A 99 -18.89 -12.40 3.22
C GLY A 99 -20.13 -13.27 2.99
N VAL A 100 -21.01 -13.28 4.00
CA VAL A 100 -22.26 -14.06 3.98
C VAL A 100 -23.28 -13.54 2.97
N ASP A 101 -23.27 -12.23 2.69
CA ASP A 101 -24.21 -11.55 1.79
C ASP A 101 -23.75 -11.59 0.32
N ARG A 102 -22.77 -12.42 -0.02
CA ARG A 102 -22.17 -12.51 -1.35
C ARG A 102 -23.20 -12.67 -2.47
N GLU A 103 -24.19 -13.53 -2.27
CA GLU A 103 -25.20 -13.84 -3.29
C GLU A 103 -26.09 -12.62 -3.60
N GLU A 104 -26.55 -11.93 -2.55
CA GLU A 104 -27.33 -10.69 -2.67
C GLU A 104 -26.54 -9.60 -3.40
N VAL A 105 -25.27 -9.42 -3.03
CA VAL A 105 -24.42 -8.41 -3.67
C VAL A 105 -24.14 -8.73 -5.13
N LEU A 106 -23.95 -10.01 -5.49
CA LEU A 106 -23.82 -10.41 -6.89
C LEU A 106 -25.10 -10.16 -7.68
N ALA A 107 -26.27 -10.45 -7.11
CA ALA A 107 -27.56 -10.18 -7.73
C ALA A 107 -27.75 -8.68 -8.02
N LEU A 108 -27.47 -7.82 -7.04
CA LEU A 108 -27.55 -6.36 -7.19
C LEU A 108 -26.61 -5.84 -8.27
N LEU A 109 -25.37 -6.34 -8.31
CA LEU A 109 -24.41 -5.94 -9.35
C LEU A 109 -24.87 -6.36 -10.75
N LEU A 110 -25.41 -7.57 -10.90
CA LEU A 110 -25.93 -8.06 -12.17
C LEU A 110 -27.15 -7.26 -12.62
N GLU A 111 -28.06 -6.93 -11.71
CA GLU A 111 -29.23 -6.11 -12.00
C GLU A 111 -28.85 -4.72 -12.49
N LEU A 112 -27.90 -4.05 -11.82
CA LEU A 112 -27.39 -2.73 -12.24
C LEU A 112 -26.77 -2.78 -13.63
N LEU A 113 -26.03 -3.85 -13.96
CA LEU A 113 -25.45 -4.02 -15.29
C LEU A 113 -26.52 -4.27 -16.35
N ALA A 114 -27.53 -5.11 -16.06
CA ALA A 114 -28.63 -5.40 -16.97
C ALA A 114 -29.48 -4.15 -17.27
N GLN A 115 -29.84 -3.38 -16.24
CA GLN A 115 -30.58 -2.12 -16.39
C GLN A 115 -29.84 -1.12 -17.26
N ARG A 116 -28.51 -1.01 -17.10
CA ARG A 116 -27.68 -0.14 -17.93
C ARG A 116 -27.69 -0.56 -19.40
N GLU A 117 -27.60 -1.84 -19.71
CA GLU A 117 -27.61 -2.32 -21.10
C GLU A 117 -28.97 -2.11 -21.77
N LEU A 118 -30.08 -2.33 -21.05
CA LEU A 118 -31.43 -2.02 -21.53
C LEU A 118 -31.59 -0.53 -21.86
N ALA A 119 -31.19 0.35 -20.93
CA ALA A 119 -31.24 1.80 -21.14
C ALA A 119 -30.38 2.28 -22.32
N ARG A 120 -29.31 1.54 -22.66
CA ARG A 120 -28.46 1.83 -23.81
C ARG A 120 -29.09 1.40 -25.13
N GLN A 121 -29.95 0.38 -25.12
CA GLN A 121 -30.68 -0.11 -26.29
C GLN A 121 -31.89 0.77 -26.62
N ASP A 122 -32.53 1.37 -25.61
CA ASP A 122 -33.69 2.26 -25.80
C ASP A 122 -33.32 3.70 -26.20
N GLY A 123 -32.03 4.05 -26.13
CA GLY A 123 -31.50 5.40 -26.42
C GLY A 123 -30.81 5.57 -27.77
N ASP A 124 -30.75 4.53 -28.60
CA ASP A 124 -30.32 4.53 -30.01
C ASP A 124 -31.57 4.43 -30.92
#